data_AF-A0A351GPQ2-F1
#
_entry.id   AF-A0A351GPQ2-F1
#
_cell.length_a   1.000
_cell.length_b   1.000
_cell.length_c   1.000
_cell.angle_alpha   90.00
_cell.angle_beta   90.00
_cell.angle_gamma   90.00
#
_symmetry.space_group_name_H-M   'P 1'
#
loop_
_entity.id
_entity.type
_entity.pdbx_description
1 polymer ?
#
loop_
_entity_poly.entity_id
_entity_poly.type
_entity_poly.pdbx_seq_one_letter_code
_entity_poly.pdbx_strand_id
1 'polypeptide(L)'
;LFLFVVMMLDIDFAALKAEMAQYLPLALLIGVILLMQLAMAFGAWDFAEHAQDHLGAPTPSDAHNTEALGLILYDQYFLLFQLAGLILLVAMVGAIVLTLRHRKDVKRQNVLAQMYRDPATAMELKDVKPGQGL
;
A
#
# COMPACT_ATOMS: atom_id res chain seq x y z
N LEU A 1 -7.00 -5.93 -7.42
CA LEU A 1 -7.02 -5.11 -6.18
C LEU A 1 -7.68 -3.75 -6.41
N PHE A 2 -7.19 -2.93 -7.35
CA PHE A 2 -7.68 -1.56 -7.57
C PHE A 2 -9.21 -1.45 -7.77
N LEU A 3 -9.78 -2.24 -8.69
CA LEU A 3 -11.23 -2.20 -8.97
C LEU A 3 -12.11 -2.52 -7.75
N PHE A 4 -11.66 -3.43 -6.88
CA PHE A 4 -12.39 -3.80 -5.67
C PHE A 4 -12.50 -2.61 -4.69
N VAL A 5 -11.42 -1.83 -4.56
CA VAL A 5 -11.40 -0.63 -3.72
C VAL A 5 -12.33 0.45 -4.28
N VAL A 6 -12.28 0.69 -5.60
CA VAL A 6 -13.12 1.69 -6.26
C VAL A 6 -14.61 1.35 -6.11
N MET A 7 -14.98 0.07 -6.19
CA MET A 7 -16.39 -0.33 -6.05
C MET A 7 -16.92 -0.25 -4.62
N MET A 8 -16.08 -0.37 -3.59
CA MET A 8 -16.51 -0.28 -2.19
C MET A 8 -16.63 1.16 -1.69
N LEU A 9 -15.94 2.10 -2.33
CA LEU A 9 -15.98 3.52 -1.97
C LEU A 9 -17.08 4.22 -2.77
N ASP A 10 -18.00 4.87 -2.06
CA ASP A 10 -19.01 5.72 -2.67
C ASP A 10 -18.38 7.08 -3.01
N ILE A 11 -17.75 7.15 -4.19
CA ILE A 11 -16.99 8.33 -4.65
C ILE A 11 -17.91 9.24 -5.47
N ASP A 12 -18.05 10.51 -5.04
CA ASP A 12 -18.73 11.54 -5.84
C ASP A 12 -17.83 12.02 -6.98
N PHE A 13 -17.96 11.36 -8.12
CA PHE A 13 -17.22 11.69 -9.34
C PHE A 13 -17.60 13.08 -9.91
N ALA A 14 -18.77 13.63 -9.58
CA ALA A 14 -19.20 14.92 -10.11
C ALA A 14 -18.45 16.07 -9.42
N ALA A 15 -18.31 16.01 -8.10
CA ALA A 15 -17.51 16.96 -7.33
C ALA A 15 -16.02 16.92 -7.72
N LEU A 16 -15.45 15.71 -7.85
CA LEU A 16 -14.05 15.52 -8.30
C LEU A 16 -13.78 16.11 -9.68
N LYS A 17 -14.73 15.98 -10.61
CA LYS A 17 -14.58 16.50 -11.98
C LYS A 17 -14.54 18.03 -12.00
N ALA A 18 -15.30 18.70 -11.12
CA ALA A 18 -15.30 20.16 -11.03
C ALA A 18 -13.95 20.71 -10.55
N GLU A 19 -13.36 20.10 -9.52
CA GLU A 19 -12.02 20.47 -9.04
C GLU A 19 -10.93 20.13 -10.05
N MET A 20 -11.02 18.96 -10.71
CA MET A 20 -10.06 18.56 -11.75
C MET A 20 -10.07 19.52 -12.95
N ALA A 21 -11.25 20.05 -13.33
CA ALA A 21 -11.37 20.97 -14.45
C ALA A 21 -10.61 22.29 -14.24
N GLN A 22 -10.45 22.73 -12.99
CA GLN A 22 -9.67 23.93 -12.65
C GLN A 22 -8.17 23.75 -12.94
N TYR A 23 -7.63 22.56 -12.72
CA TYR A 23 -6.21 22.26 -12.97
C TYR A 23 -5.92 21.77 -14.39
N LEU A 24 -6.97 21.49 -15.18
CA LEU A 24 -6.84 20.98 -16.55
C LEU A 24 -5.95 21.87 -17.45
N PRO A 25 -6.07 23.21 -17.46
CA PRO A 25 -5.22 24.06 -18.30
C PRO A 25 -3.73 23.96 -17.94
N LEU A 26 -3.41 23.87 -16.64
CA LEU A 26 -2.05 23.70 -16.15
C LEU A 26 -1.49 22.32 -16.51
N ALA A 27 -2.30 21.27 -16.32
CA ALA A 27 -1.92 19.91 -16.69
C ALA A 27 -1.67 19.77 -18.21
N LEU A 28 -2.51 20.42 -19.02
CA LEU A 28 -2.32 20.49 -20.48
C LEU A 28 -1.03 21.21 -20.86
N LEU A 29 -0.74 22.35 -20.21
CA LEU A 29 0.51 23.08 -20.44
C LEU A 29 1.73 22.18 -20.14
N ILE A 30 1.74 21.50 -18.99
CA ILE A 30 2.82 20.55 -18.62
C ILE A 30 2.89 19.41 -19.65
N GLY A 31 1.75 18.85 -20.05
CA GLY A 31 1.70 17.79 -21.06
C GLY A 31 2.29 18.22 -22.40
N VAL A 32 1.97 19.43 -22.87
CA VAL A 32 2.53 19.99 -24.11
C VAL A 32 4.04 20.19 -23.98
N ILE A 33 4.52 20.68 -22.84
CA ILE A 33 5.95 20.83 -22.58
C ILE A 33 6.66 19.47 -22.63
N LEU A 34 6.12 18.45 -21.96
CA LEU A 34 6.68 17.10 -21.99
C LEU A 34 6.67 16.50 -23.40
N LEU A 35 5.59 16.67 -24.15
CA LEU A 35 5.52 16.23 -25.54
C LEU A 35 6.55 16.93 -26.42
N MET A 36 6.76 18.23 -26.24
CA MET A 36 7.79 18.98 -26.95
C MET A 36 9.18 18.48 -26.58
N GLN A 37 9.45 18.23 -25.29
CA GLN A 37 10.72 17.66 -24.84
C GLN A 37 10.99 16.29 -25.47
N LEU A 38 9.99 15.41 -25.49
CA LEU A 38 10.12 14.09 -26.13
C LEU A 38 10.31 14.23 -27.64
N ALA A 39 9.56 15.11 -28.31
CA ALA A 39 9.70 15.34 -29.75
C ALA A 39 11.10 15.86 -30.12
N MET A 40 11.65 16.78 -29.32
CA MET A 40 13.03 17.25 -29.50
C MET A 40 14.05 16.14 -29.21
N ALA A 41 13.86 15.38 -28.12
CA ALA A 41 14.77 14.30 -27.73
C ALA A 41 14.81 13.17 -28.78
N PHE A 42 13.65 12.77 -29.32
CA PHE A 42 13.57 11.74 -30.36
C PHE A 42 13.90 12.27 -31.76
N GLY A 43 13.57 13.54 -32.06
CA GLY A 43 13.83 14.14 -33.37
C GLY A 43 15.32 14.36 -33.65
N ALA A 44 16.12 14.59 -32.60
CA ALA A 44 17.58 14.69 -32.69
C ALA A 44 18.30 13.41 -32.23
N TRP A 45 17.56 12.31 -32.03
CA TRP A 45 18.15 11.04 -31.60
C TRP A 45 18.87 10.38 -32.78
N ASP A 46 20.13 10.01 -32.56
CA ASP A 46 20.90 9.15 -33.47
C ASP A 46 21.44 7.94 -32.71
N PHE A 47 21.68 6.84 -33.44
CA PHE A 47 22.31 5.66 -32.85
C PHE A 47 23.80 5.94 -32.65
N ALA A 48 24.28 5.76 -31.43
CA ALA A 48 25.71 5.85 -31.18
C ALA A 48 26.46 4.74 -31.94
N GLU A 49 27.51 5.10 -32.66
CA GLU A 49 28.32 4.19 -33.52
C GLU A 49 28.88 2.99 -32.73
N HIS A 50 29.13 3.17 -31.43
CA HIS A 50 29.63 2.14 -30.51
C HIS A 50 28.61 1.70 -29.44
N ALA A 51 27.31 1.83 -29.71
CA ALA A 51 26.26 1.49 -28.73
C ALA A 51 26.38 0.03 -28.20
N GLN A 52 26.82 -0.90 -29.04
CA GLN A 52 26.99 -2.31 -28.67
C GLN A 52 28.14 -2.53 -27.67
N ASP A 53 29.21 -1.73 -27.76
CA ASP A 53 30.37 -1.82 -26.88
C ASP A 53 30.06 -1.27 -25.47
N HIS A 54 28.97 -0.50 -25.33
CA HIS A 54 28.53 0.09 -24.07
C HIS A 54 27.44 -0.71 -23.34
N LEU A 55 27.05 -1.88 -23.85
CA LEU A 55 26.07 -2.73 -23.19
C LEU A 55 26.69 -3.37 -21.93
N GLY A 56 26.22 -2.95 -20.75
CA GLY A 56 26.73 -3.46 -19.47
C GLY A 56 26.44 -4.95 -19.21
N ALA A 57 25.42 -5.51 -19.87
CA ALA A 57 25.08 -6.93 -19.81
C ALA A 57 24.44 -7.36 -21.15
N PRO A 58 25.24 -7.75 -22.16
CA PRO A 58 24.70 -8.20 -23.44
C PRO A 58 23.91 -9.50 -23.27
N THR A 59 22.77 -9.60 -23.96
CA THR A 59 21.92 -10.79 -23.88
C THR A 59 22.66 -12.00 -24.48
N PRO A 60 22.88 -13.08 -23.71
CA PRO A 60 23.56 -14.26 -24.22
C PRO A 60 22.66 -14.99 -25.25
N SER A 61 23.25 -15.43 -26.35
CA SER A 61 22.56 -16.22 -27.39
C SER A 61 22.27 -17.66 -26.94
N ASP A 62 23.06 -18.15 -26.00
CA ASP A 62 23.16 -19.58 -25.67
C ASP A 62 22.38 -19.96 -24.40
N ALA A 63 21.75 -18.99 -23.74
CA ALA A 63 21.00 -19.19 -22.50
C ALA A 63 19.58 -18.61 -22.60
N HIS A 64 18.67 -19.17 -21.80
CA HIS A 64 17.32 -18.64 -21.73
C HIS A 64 17.28 -17.30 -20.96
N ASN A 65 16.43 -16.36 -21.39
CA ASN A 65 16.36 -15.02 -20.80
C ASN A 65 16.11 -15.06 -19.27
N THR A 66 15.26 -15.97 -18.79
CA THR A 66 14.98 -16.13 -17.36
C THR A 66 16.22 -16.54 -16.56
N GLU A 67 17.08 -17.40 -17.13
CA GLU A 67 18.33 -17.83 -16.52
C GLU A 67 19.34 -16.67 -16.48
N ALA A 68 19.52 -15.98 -17.61
CA ALA A 68 20.43 -14.84 -17.71
C ALA A 68 20.05 -13.70 -16.75
N LEU A 69 18.75 -13.38 -16.63
CA LEU A 69 18.26 -12.39 -15.66
C LEU A 69 18.43 -12.87 -14.22
N GLY A 70 18.22 -14.16 -13.96
CA GLY A 70 18.46 -14.76 -12.66
C GLY A 70 19.90 -14.57 -12.20
N LEU A 71 20.88 -14.88 -13.07
CA LEU A 71 22.30 -14.70 -12.76
C LEU A 71 22.63 -13.26 -12.39
N ILE A 72 22.16 -12.29 -13.17
CA ILE A 72 22.41 -10.87 -12.89
C ILE A 72 21.75 -10.44 -11.57
N LEU A 73 20.50 -10.85 -11.34
CA LEU A 73 19.73 -10.45 -10.16
C LEU A 73 20.31 -11.03 -8.86
N TYR A 74 20.74 -12.29 -8.88
CA TYR A 74 21.25 -12.99 -7.69
C TYR A 74 22.75 -12.85 -7.47
N ASP A 75 23.54 -12.52 -8.49
CA ASP A 75 25.00 -12.36 -8.37
C ASP A 75 25.37 -10.87 -8.21
N GLN A 76 25.01 -10.03 -9.19
CA GLN A 76 25.41 -8.62 -9.20
C GLN A 76 24.47 -7.72 -8.37
N TYR A 77 23.17 -7.94 -8.46
CA TYR A 77 22.15 -7.09 -7.83
C TYR A 77 21.51 -7.70 -6.59
N PHE A 78 22.18 -8.67 -5.96
CA PHE A 78 21.66 -9.39 -4.80
C PHE A 78 21.14 -8.46 -3.70
N LEU A 79 21.88 -7.39 -3.40
CA LEU A 79 21.48 -6.44 -2.36
C LEU A 79 20.18 -5.69 -2.72
N LEU A 80 20.04 -5.24 -3.98
CA LEU A 80 18.82 -4.54 -4.43
C LEU A 80 17.62 -5.50 -4.40
N PHE A 81 17.82 -6.75 -4.79
CA PHE A 81 16.80 -7.79 -4.70
C PHE A 81 16.36 -8.01 -3.24
N GLN A 82 17.31 -8.11 -2.31
CA GLN A 82 17.01 -8.26 -0.89
C GLN A 82 16.25 -7.06 -0.33
N LEU A 83 16.65 -5.83 -0.70
CA LEU A 83 15.95 -4.62 -0.29
C LEU A 83 14.52 -4.56 -0.84
N ALA A 84 14.30 -4.97 -2.09
CA ALA A 84 12.96 -5.10 -2.66
C ALA A 84 12.10 -6.09 -1.85
N GLY A 85 12.68 -7.20 -1.40
CA GLY A 85 12.02 -8.15 -0.49
C GLY A 85 11.61 -7.51 0.84
N LEU A 86 12.46 -6.68 1.44
CA LEU A 86 12.11 -5.93 2.66
C LEU A 86 11.00 -4.91 2.41
N ILE A 87 11.01 -4.22 1.27
CA ILE A 87 9.94 -3.29 0.88
C ILE A 87 8.60 -4.04 0.76
N LEU A 88 8.58 -5.22 0.13
CA LEU A 88 7.38 -6.05 0.02
C LEU A 88 6.87 -6.52 1.39
N LEU A 89 7.77 -6.92 2.28
CA LEU A 89 7.43 -7.30 3.65
C LEU A 89 6.76 -6.13 4.40
N VAL A 90 7.39 -4.95 4.34
CA VAL A 90 6.86 -3.73 4.97
C VAL A 90 5.51 -3.33 4.37
N ALA A 91 5.36 -3.43 3.05
CA ALA A 91 4.09 -3.15 2.37
C ALA A 91 2.96 -4.08 2.85
N MET A 92 3.24 -5.37 3.04
CA MET A 92 2.27 -6.33 3.57
C MET A 92 1.89 -6.03 5.02
N VAL A 93 2.88 -5.78 5.89
CA VAL A 93 2.63 -5.40 7.28
C VAL A 93 1.83 -4.11 7.36
N GLY A 94 2.20 -3.09 6.57
CA GLY A 94 1.51 -1.82 6.47
C GLY A 94 0.05 -1.99 6.05
N ALA A 95 -0.21 -2.77 4.99
CA ALA A 95 -1.57 -3.03 4.53
C ALA A 95 -2.43 -3.74 5.60
N ILE A 96 -1.88 -4.72 6.31
CA ILE A 96 -2.59 -5.42 7.38
C ILE A 96 -2.88 -4.46 8.54
N VAL A 97 -1.88 -3.75 9.06
CA VAL A 97 -2.05 -2.86 10.22
C VAL A 97 -3.05 -1.74 9.92
N LEU A 98 -3.05 -1.19 8.71
CA LEU A 98 -3.98 -0.14 8.30
C LEU A 98 -5.42 -0.63 8.16
N THR A 99 -5.63 -1.90 7.79
CA THR A 99 -6.97 -2.46 7.55
C THR A 99 -7.50 -3.29 8.72
N LEU A 100 -6.64 -3.70 9.66
CA LEU A 100 -7.00 -4.52 10.82
C LEU A 100 -7.82 -3.71 11.84
N ARG A 101 -9.15 -3.79 11.70
CA ARG A 101 -10.08 -3.15 12.63
C ARG A 101 -10.29 -4.00 13.88
N HIS A 102 -9.81 -3.51 15.02
CA HIS A 102 -10.14 -4.08 16.33
C HIS A 102 -11.53 -3.63 16.78
N ARG A 103 -12.44 -4.59 17.02
CA ARG A 103 -13.76 -4.30 17.61
C ARG A 103 -13.63 -4.15 19.12
N LYS A 104 -13.85 -2.94 19.64
CA LYS A 104 -13.77 -2.62 21.08
C LYS A 104 -15.03 -3.05 21.86
N ASP A 105 -16.15 -3.21 21.17
CA ASP A 105 -17.46 -3.48 21.79
C ASP A 105 -17.69 -4.97 22.07
N VAL A 106 -16.65 -5.80 21.90
CA VAL A 106 -16.72 -7.22 22.20
C VAL A 106 -16.43 -7.41 23.68
N LYS A 107 -17.46 -7.77 24.46
CA LYS A 107 -17.28 -8.16 25.86
C LYS A 107 -16.41 -9.42 25.92
N ARG A 108 -15.15 -9.27 26.32
CA ARG A 108 -14.24 -10.38 26.56
C ARG A 108 -14.25 -10.71 28.05
N GLN A 109 -14.42 -11.99 28.37
CA GLN A 109 -14.31 -12.47 29.73
C GLN A 109 -12.83 -12.44 30.15
N ASN A 110 -12.54 -11.80 31.28
CA ASN A 110 -11.27 -11.98 31.96
C ASN A 110 -11.50 -12.92 33.15
N VAL A 111 -11.13 -14.19 32.99
CA VAL A 111 -11.38 -15.25 33.99
C VAL A 111 -10.71 -14.92 35.32
N LEU A 112 -9.48 -14.40 35.29
CA LEU A 112 -8.75 -14.03 36.50
C LEU A 112 -9.41 -12.84 37.21
N ALA A 113 -9.80 -11.80 36.47
CA ALA A 113 -10.50 -10.66 37.05
C ALA A 113 -11.88 -11.03 37.63
N GLN A 114 -12.54 -12.08 37.11
CA GLN A 114 -13.80 -12.59 37.65
C GLN A 114 -13.59 -13.47 38.88
N MET A 115 -12.57 -14.33 38.88
CA MET A 115 -12.29 -15.27 39.97
C MET A 115 -11.73 -14.57 41.21
N TYR A 116 -10.92 -13.51 41.02
CA TYR A 116 -10.37 -12.71 42.12
C TYR A 116 -11.26 -11.53 42.54
N ARG A 117 -12.51 -11.46 42.05
CA ARG A 117 -13.43 -10.37 42.41
C ARG A 117 -13.87 -10.57 43.86
N ASP A 118 -13.67 -9.54 44.68
CA ASP A 118 -14.09 -9.55 46.08
C ASP A 118 -15.64 -9.58 46.18
N PRO A 119 -16.23 -10.58 46.85
CA PRO A 119 -17.68 -10.67 47.05
C PRO A 119 -18.28 -9.45 47.75
N ALA A 120 -17.54 -8.79 48.64
CA ALA A 120 -18.03 -7.65 49.41
C ALA A 120 -18.29 -6.40 48.55
N THR A 121 -17.58 -6.24 47.43
CA THR A 121 -17.82 -5.18 46.43
C THR A 121 -18.77 -5.62 45.32
N ALA A 122 -19.10 -6.91 45.25
CA ALA A 122 -19.89 -7.49 44.17
C ALA A 122 -21.40 -7.33 44.36
N MET A 123 -21.89 -7.33 45.61
CA MET A 123 -23.32 -7.24 45.93
C MET A 123 -23.54 -6.41 47.20
N GLU A 124 -24.46 -5.45 47.13
CA GLU A 124 -24.95 -4.70 48.28
C GLU A 124 -26.32 -5.28 48.69
N LEU A 125 -26.40 -5.91 49.86
CA LEU A 125 -27.65 -6.40 50.40
C LEU A 125 -28.40 -5.24 51.07
N LYS A 126 -29.37 -4.67 50.36
CA LYS A 126 -30.32 -3.71 50.93
C LYS A 126 -31.57 -4.42 51.42
N ASP A 127 -31.84 -4.30 52.71
CA ASP A 127 -33.08 -4.77 53.32
C ASP A 127 -34.16 -3.70 53.14
N VAL A 128 -35.05 -3.92 52.16
CA VAL A 128 -36.10 -2.96 51.79
C VAL A 128 -37.38 -3.31 52.52
N LYS A 129 -37.96 -2.33 53.24
CA LYS A 129 -39.23 -2.53 53.95
C LYS A 129 -40.40 -2.67 52.96
N PRO A 130 -41.37 -3.57 53.23
CA PRO A 130 -42.50 -3.79 52.34
C PRO A 130 -43.26 -2.48 52.05
N GLY A 131 -43.50 -2.18 50.77
CA GLY A 131 -44.23 -0.98 50.33
C GLY A 131 -43.37 0.24 50.01
N GLN A 132 -42.05 0.19 50.23
CA GLN A 132 -41.11 1.16 49.66
C GLN A 132 -40.42 0.52 48.45
N GLY A 133 -40.81 0.95 47.25
CA GLY A 133 -40.05 0.63 46.04
C GLY A 133 -38.66 1.25 46.10
N LEU A 134 -37.68 0.57 45.50
CA LEU A 134 -36.32 1.09 45.32
C LEU A 134 -36.30 2.35 44.46
#